data_AF-A0A4Z1A997-F1
#
_entry.id   AF-A0A4Z1A997-F1
#
_cell.length_a   1.000
_cell.length_b   1.000
_cell.length_c   1.000
_cell.angle_alpha   90.00
_cell.angle_beta   90.00
_cell.angle_gamma   90.00
#
_symmetry.space_group_name_H-M   'P 1'
#
loop_
_entity.id
_entity.type
_entity.pdbx_description
1 polymer ?
#
loop_
_entity_poly.entity_id
_entity_poly.type
_entity_poly.pdbx_seq_one_letter_code
_entity_poly.pdbx_strand_id
1 'polypeptide(L)'
;MKILTEDLIKKELANSKPPFAYKDIKDYPINDLDHRVFEIFIYTLFESVIKYPDKNKLSHIKSNFDKVHLCRGIKDGGRDIILSSVGKNNGVVQCKRYNSPIDKSLAAKEIIKFCLNSLFNKEFIEEKKFDYYLVTAS
;
A
#
# COMPACT_ATOMS: atom_id res chain seq x y z
N MET A 1 -10.50 9.41 -8.90
CA MET A 1 -9.70 8.27 -8.43
C MET A 1 -9.92 7.10 -9.37
N LYS A 2 -8.86 6.42 -9.84
CA LYS A 2 -9.00 5.26 -10.74
C LYS A 2 -8.46 4.02 -10.03
N ILE A 3 -9.36 3.12 -9.66
CA ILE A 3 -9.01 1.79 -9.12
C ILE A 3 -8.46 0.95 -10.26
N LEU A 4 -7.36 0.20 -10.03
CA LEU A 4 -6.86 -0.72 -11.04
C LEU A 4 -7.69 -1.98 -11.15
N THR A 5 -7.89 -2.42 -12.38
CA THR A 5 -8.36 -3.77 -12.71
C THR A 5 -7.18 -4.74 -12.81
N GLU A 6 -7.44 -6.03 -12.64
CA GLU A 6 -6.41 -7.08 -12.77
C GLU A 6 -5.66 -7.02 -14.12
N ASP A 7 -6.35 -6.73 -15.22
CA ASP A 7 -5.73 -6.61 -16.54
C ASP A 7 -4.73 -5.45 -16.62
N LEU A 8 -5.00 -4.35 -15.91
CA LEU A 8 -4.08 -3.24 -15.82
C LEU A 8 -2.88 -3.57 -14.94
N ILE A 9 -3.09 -4.30 -13.84
CA ILE A 9 -1.99 -4.79 -12.98
C ILE A 9 -1.06 -5.70 -13.79
N LYS A 10 -1.61 -6.64 -14.56
CA LYS A 10 -0.83 -7.53 -15.44
C LYS A 10 0.00 -6.74 -16.46
N LYS A 11 -0.57 -5.69 -17.05
CA LYS A 11 0.15 -4.81 -17.98
C LYS A 11 1.27 -4.02 -17.30
N GLU A 12 1.04 -3.53 -16.09
CA GLU A 12 2.07 -2.82 -15.33
C GLU A 12 3.23 -3.74 -14.95
N LEU A 13 2.94 -4.97 -14.51
CA LEU A 13 3.96 -5.99 -14.24
C LEU A 13 4.74 -6.37 -15.50
N ALA A 14 4.08 -6.54 -16.65
CA ALA A 14 4.74 -6.88 -17.91
C ALA A 14 5.72 -5.80 -18.41
N ASN A 15 5.47 -4.54 -18.06
CA ASN A 15 6.34 -3.41 -18.42
C ASN A 15 7.42 -3.12 -17.36
N SER A 16 7.38 -3.81 -16.22
CA SER A 16 8.35 -3.62 -15.14
C SER A 16 9.62 -4.43 -15.38
N LYS A 17 10.74 -3.96 -14.81
CA LYS A 17 11.98 -4.72 -14.82
C LYS A 17 11.90 -5.81 -13.73
N PRO A 18 11.99 -7.10 -14.06
CA PRO A 18 11.97 -8.14 -13.04
C PRO A 18 13.21 -8.01 -12.13
N PRO A 19 13.08 -8.38 -10.84
CA PRO A 19 14.22 -8.39 -9.93
C PRO A 19 15.26 -9.40 -10.39
N PHE A 20 16.52 -9.18 -10.03
CA PHE A 20 17.59 -10.12 -10.34
C PHE A 20 17.38 -11.42 -9.55
N ALA A 21 17.38 -12.55 -10.26
CA ALA A 21 17.31 -13.86 -9.63
C ALA A 21 18.72 -14.30 -9.21
N TYR A 22 18.99 -14.30 -7.91
CA TYR A 22 20.24 -14.79 -7.34
C TYR A 22 20.04 -16.19 -6.76
N LYS A 23 20.98 -17.11 -6.98
CA LYS A 23 20.90 -18.51 -6.52
C LYS A 23 20.88 -18.66 -5.00
N ASP A 24 21.50 -17.74 -4.26
CA ASP A 24 21.75 -17.86 -2.82
C ASP A 24 20.92 -16.91 -1.96
N ILE A 25 19.89 -16.28 -2.54
CA ILE A 25 19.01 -15.38 -1.78
C ILE A 25 18.10 -16.19 -0.85
N LYS A 26 18.15 -15.86 0.45
CA LYS A 26 17.21 -16.38 1.47
C LYS A 26 15.90 -15.61 1.54
N ASP A 27 15.93 -14.31 1.25
CA ASP A 27 14.80 -13.39 1.44
C ASP A 27 14.37 -12.74 0.13
N TYR A 28 13.07 -12.54 -0.08
CA TYR A 28 12.58 -11.91 -1.30
C TYR A 28 13.24 -10.52 -1.54
N PRO A 29 13.76 -10.21 -2.74
CA PRO A 29 14.56 -9.00 -3.00
C PRO A 29 13.67 -7.75 -3.12
N ILE A 30 13.01 -7.39 -2.02
CA ILE A 30 12.04 -6.29 -1.97
C ILE A 30 12.68 -4.95 -2.35
N ASN A 31 13.98 -4.81 -2.10
CA ASN A 31 14.77 -3.63 -2.42
C ASN A 31 15.14 -3.52 -3.90
N ASP A 32 14.97 -4.57 -4.70
CA ASP A 32 15.21 -4.51 -6.14
C ASP A 32 13.95 -4.13 -6.94
N LEU A 33 12.79 -4.13 -6.29
CA LEU A 33 11.53 -3.75 -6.92
C LEU A 33 11.53 -2.26 -7.26
N ASP A 34 10.96 -1.89 -8.41
CA ASP A 34 10.65 -0.47 -8.65
C ASP A 34 9.50 -0.01 -7.73
N HIS A 35 9.25 1.31 -7.71
CA HIS A 35 8.18 1.91 -6.89
C HIS A 35 6.82 1.26 -7.14
N ARG A 36 6.49 0.98 -8.40
CA ARG A 36 5.16 0.52 -8.77
C ARG A 36 4.98 -0.96 -8.50
N VAL A 37 5.98 -1.78 -8.79
CA VAL A 37 5.98 -3.21 -8.47
C VAL A 37 5.93 -3.41 -6.95
N PHE A 38 6.61 -2.55 -6.19
CA PHE A 38 6.50 -2.55 -4.73
C PHE A 38 5.06 -2.26 -4.25
N GLU A 39 4.39 -1.24 -4.79
CA GLU A 39 2.98 -0.97 -4.49
C GLU A 39 2.07 -2.16 -4.82
N ILE A 40 2.26 -2.79 -5.98
CA ILE A 40 1.50 -3.98 -6.41
C ILE A 40 1.76 -5.16 -5.46
N PHE A 41 3.01 -5.36 -5.04
CA PHE A 41 3.37 -6.40 -4.08
C PHE A 41 2.68 -6.19 -2.74
N ILE A 42 2.72 -4.97 -2.18
CA ILE A 42 2.05 -4.64 -0.92
C ILE A 42 0.53 -4.78 -1.06
N TYR A 43 -0.06 -4.34 -2.17
CA TYR A 43 -1.48 -4.56 -2.46
C TYR A 43 -1.85 -6.05 -2.40
N THR A 44 -1.08 -6.89 -3.09
CA THR A 44 -1.31 -8.34 -3.14
C THR A 44 -1.17 -8.97 -1.76
N LEU A 45 -0.24 -8.47 -0.94
CA LEU A 45 -0.06 -8.90 0.44
C LEU A 45 -1.29 -8.57 1.29
N PHE A 46 -1.80 -7.33 1.21
CA PHE A 46 -3.00 -6.92 1.94
C PHE A 46 -4.25 -7.69 1.48
N GLU A 47 -4.41 -7.93 0.17
CA GLU A 47 -5.48 -8.81 -0.34
C GLU A 47 -5.40 -10.21 0.25
N SER A 48 -4.20 -10.80 0.28
CA SER A 48 -3.98 -12.14 0.84
C SER A 48 -4.28 -12.18 2.35
N VAL A 49 -3.90 -11.15 3.10
CA VAL A 49 -4.16 -11.03 4.55
C VAL A 49 -5.66 -10.98 4.84
N ILE A 50 -6.40 -10.17 4.07
CA ILE A 50 -7.86 -10.04 4.24
C ILE A 50 -8.59 -11.31 3.77
N LYS A 51 -8.16 -11.93 2.67
CA LYS A 51 -8.78 -13.15 2.12
C LYS A 51 -8.51 -14.40 2.94
N TYR A 52 -7.33 -14.52 3.55
CA TYR A 52 -6.90 -15.71 4.31
C TYR A 52 -6.48 -15.34 5.75
N PRO A 53 -7.43 -14.87 6.57
CA PRO A 53 -7.11 -14.24 7.84
C PRO A 53 -6.59 -15.20 8.93
N ASP A 54 -6.77 -16.51 8.78
CA ASP A 54 -6.31 -17.52 9.74
C ASP A 54 -4.92 -18.10 9.42
N LYS A 55 -4.34 -17.71 8.28
CA LYS A 55 -3.06 -18.25 7.79
C LYS A 55 -1.88 -17.30 7.98
N ASN A 56 -2.12 -16.10 8.51
CA ASN A 56 -1.14 -15.01 8.54
C ASN A 56 -0.90 -14.49 9.96
N LYS A 57 0.34 -14.08 10.26
CA LYS A 57 0.72 -13.45 11.55
C LYS A 57 0.20 -12.01 11.73
N LEU A 58 -0.45 -11.45 10.70
CA LEU A 58 -0.98 -10.08 10.66
C LEU A 58 -2.44 -10.01 11.14
N SER A 59 -2.77 -10.77 12.19
CA SER A 59 -4.14 -10.90 12.70
C SER A 59 -4.74 -9.61 13.26
N HIS A 60 -3.95 -8.55 13.47
CA HIS A 60 -4.45 -7.23 13.88
C HIS A 60 -5.04 -6.43 12.72
N ILE A 61 -4.63 -6.71 11.47
CA ILE A 61 -5.21 -6.10 10.25
C ILE A 61 -6.59 -6.73 9.94
N LYS A 62 -6.84 -7.94 10.46
CA LYS A 62 -7.96 -8.86 10.20
C LYS A 62 -9.37 -8.29 10.40
N SER A 63 -9.58 -7.37 11.35
CA SER A 63 -10.92 -7.09 11.86
C SER A 63 -11.63 -5.90 11.21
N ASN A 64 -10.95 -5.11 10.38
CA ASN A 64 -11.45 -3.78 10.01
C ASN A 64 -11.76 -3.61 8.52
N PHE A 65 -11.43 -4.56 7.64
CA PHE A 65 -11.49 -4.37 6.18
C PHE A 65 -12.05 -5.58 5.44
N ASP A 66 -12.86 -5.34 4.39
CA ASP A 66 -13.40 -6.35 3.48
C ASP A 66 -12.91 -6.20 2.03
N LYS A 67 -12.36 -5.03 1.67
CA LYS A 67 -11.90 -4.72 0.32
C LYS A 67 -10.59 -3.93 0.32
N VAL A 68 -9.80 -4.19 -0.71
CA VAL A 68 -8.52 -3.53 -0.99
C VAL A 68 -8.56 -2.98 -2.40
N HIS A 69 -8.12 -1.74 -2.58
CA HIS A 69 -8.07 -1.09 -3.89
C HIS A 69 -6.71 -0.48 -4.14
N LEU A 70 -6.00 -0.95 -5.18
CA LEU A 70 -4.77 -0.30 -5.65
C LEU A 70 -5.11 0.96 -6.45
N CYS A 71 -4.52 2.08 -6.06
CA CYS A 71 -4.70 3.36 -6.73
C CYS A 71 -3.76 3.54 -7.92
N ARG A 72 -4.12 4.46 -8.82
CA ARG A 72 -3.31 4.88 -9.97
C ARG A 72 -3.30 6.40 -10.09
N GLY A 73 -2.12 6.99 -9.94
CA GLY A 73 -1.87 8.38 -10.33
C GLY A 73 -1.04 9.17 -9.33
N ILE A 74 -0.76 10.42 -9.69
CA ILE A 74 0.13 11.33 -8.96
C ILE A 74 -0.66 12.15 -7.90
N LYS A 75 -2.00 12.11 -7.95
CA LYS A 75 -2.91 12.94 -7.14
C LYS A 75 -3.62 12.17 -6.01
N ASP A 76 -3.11 11.01 -5.63
CA ASP A 76 -3.79 10.19 -4.63
C ASP A 76 -3.47 10.63 -3.19
N GLY A 77 -2.59 11.63 -3.02
CA GLY A 77 -2.36 12.34 -1.76
C GLY A 77 -1.81 11.48 -0.64
N GLY A 78 -1.08 10.42 -1.01
CA GLY A 78 -0.55 9.40 -0.10
C GLY A 78 -1.38 8.11 -0.05
N ARG A 79 -2.46 7.99 -0.83
CA ARG A 79 -3.29 6.78 -0.92
C ARG A 79 -2.82 5.87 -2.04
N ASP A 80 -1.78 5.08 -1.80
CA ASP A 80 -1.33 4.10 -2.80
C ASP A 80 -2.28 2.90 -2.82
N ILE A 81 -2.80 2.49 -1.66
CA ILE A 81 -3.82 1.45 -1.50
C ILE A 81 -4.89 1.93 -0.54
N ILE A 82 -6.16 1.72 -0.90
CA ILE A 82 -7.32 2.02 -0.05
C ILE A 82 -7.84 0.73 0.55
N LEU A 83 -8.12 0.79 1.86
CA LEU A 83 -8.76 -0.26 2.62
C LEU A 83 -10.17 0.21 2.96
N SER A 84 -11.16 -0.62 2.68
CA SER A 84 -12.55 -0.29 2.96
C SER A 84 -13.28 -1.42 3.67
N SER A 85 -14.35 -1.05 4.36
CA SER A 85 -15.30 -1.95 4.99
C SER A 85 -16.71 -1.46 4.73
N VAL A 86 -17.59 -2.35 4.28
CA VAL A 86 -18.99 -2.03 3.97
C VAL A 86 -19.09 -0.83 3.02
N GLY A 87 -18.15 -0.75 2.07
CA GLY A 87 -18.09 0.30 1.05
C GLY A 87 -17.59 1.66 1.51
N LYS A 88 -17.11 1.79 2.76
CA LYS A 88 -16.53 3.04 3.29
C LYS A 88 -15.02 2.96 3.41
N ASN A 89 -14.32 4.03 3.05
CA ASN A 89 -12.88 4.16 3.19
C ASN A 89 -12.50 4.41 4.66
N ASN A 90 -12.06 3.35 5.34
CA ASN A 90 -11.67 3.34 6.74
C ASN A 90 -10.19 2.98 6.94
N GLY A 91 -9.39 2.96 5.88
CA GLY A 91 -7.95 2.85 6.00
C GLY A 91 -7.19 3.06 4.71
N VAL A 92 -5.89 3.31 4.84
CA VAL A 92 -4.98 3.53 3.71
C VAL A 92 -3.63 2.88 3.96
N VAL A 93 -3.02 2.40 2.90
CA VAL A 93 -1.60 2.04 2.87
C VAL A 93 -0.86 3.01 1.96
N GLN A 94 0.15 3.68 2.51
CA GLN A 94 1.09 4.50 1.78
C GLN A 94 2.41 3.73 1.63
N CYS A 95 2.84 3.55 0.40
CA CYS A 95 4.08 2.88 0.05
C CYS A 95 5.17 3.92 -0.22
N LYS A 96 6.30 3.82 0.48
CA LYS A 96 7.46 4.68 0.22
C LYS A 96 8.76 3.89 0.15
N ARG A 97 9.45 4.05 -0.97
CA ARG A 97 10.82 3.59 -1.11
C ARG A 97 11.76 4.74 -0.85
N TYR A 98 12.74 4.50 0.00
CA TYR A 98 13.79 5.47 0.33
C TYR A 98 15.15 4.86 -0.01
N ASN A 99 16.15 5.70 -0.25
CA ASN A 99 17.53 5.23 -0.42
C ASN A 99 18.24 5.02 0.93
N SER A 100 17.54 5.25 2.03
CA SER A 100 18.03 5.17 3.40
C SER A 100 16.92 4.65 4.31
N PRO A 101 17.25 4.02 5.46
CA PRO A 101 16.27 3.64 6.45
C PRO A 101 15.37 4.83 6.82
N ILE A 102 14.08 4.56 6.99
CA ILE A 102 13.13 5.58 7.44
C ILE A 102 13.46 5.99 8.88
N ASP A 103 13.44 7.29 9.14
CA ASP A 103 13.51 7.85 10.49
C ASP A 103 12.15 8.42 10.93
N LYS A 104 12.07 8.84 12.20
CA LYS A 104 10.85 9.40 12.78
C LYS A 104 10.42 10.70 12.08
N SER A 105 11.37 11.52 11.63
CA SER A 105 11.09 12.81 10.97
C SER A 105 10.44 12.58 9.61
N LEU A 106 10.98 11.64 8.85
CA LEU A 106 10.49 11.28 7.52
C LEU A 106 9.12 10.61 7.59
N ALA A 107 8.91 9.72 8.57
CA ALA A 107 7.59 9.13 8.83
C ALA A 107 6.56 10.20 9.22
N ALA A 108 6.90 11.09 10.16
CA ALA A 108 6.02 12.16 10.59
C ALA A 108 5.66 13.10 9.43
N LYS A 109 6.62 13.41 8.55
CA LYS A 109 6.39 14.23 7.36
C LYS A 109 5.35 13.63 6.42
N GLU A 110 5.38 12.33 6.16
CA GLU A 110 4.38 11.68 5.30
C GLU A 110 3.00 11.63 5.97
N ILE A 111 2.94 11.32 7.27
CA ILE A 111 1.69 11.34 8.05
C ILE A 111 1.06 12.74 8.01
N ILE A 112 1.83 13.80 8.29
CA ILE A 112 1.34 15.18 8.28
C ILE A 112 0.82 15.56 6.89
N LYS A 113 1.53 15.21 5.82
CA LYS A 113 1.07 15.47 4.45
C LYS A 113 -0.27 14.79 4.17
N PHE A 114 -0.43 13.53 4.57
CA PHE A 114 -1.70 12.82 4.42
C PHE A 114 -2.82 13.52 5.21
N CYS A 115 -2.58 13.86 6.48
CA CYS A 115 -3.53 14.60 7.30
C CYS A 115 -3.94 15.93 6.65
N LEU A 116 -2.98 16.72 6.16
CA LEU A 116 -3.28 17.99 5.47
C LEU A 116 -4.11 17.76 4.21
N ASN A 117 -3.77 16.76 3.38
CA ASN A 117 -4.58 16.43 2.21
C ASN A 117 -6.01 16.00 2.59
N SER A 118 -6.18 15.26 3.70
CA SER A 118 -7.49 14.81 4.16
C SER A 118 -8.42 15.95 4.61
N LEU A 119 -7.86 17.09 5.03
CA LEU A 119 -8.64 18.29 5.36
C LEU A 119 -9.30 18.91 4.13
N PHE A 120 -8.64 18.83 2.97
CA PHE A 120 -9.16 19.36 1.71
C PHE A 120 -10.01 18.35 0.93
N ASN A 121 -9.79 17.05 1.14
CA ASN A 121 -10.44 15.98 0.40
C ASN A 121 -11.11 15.02 1.39
N LYS A 122 -12.38 15.32 1.74
CA LYS A 122 -13.12 14.61 2.80
C LYS A 122 -13.31 13.12 2.50
N GLU A 123 -13.23 12.70 1.23
CA GLU A 123 -13.29 11.28 0.84
C GLU A 123 -12.04 10.46 1.22
N PHE A 124 -10.99 11.10 1.74
CA PHE A 124 -9.77 10.42 2.17
C PHE A 124 -9.96 9.67 3.49
N ILE A 125 -10.82 10.19 4.36
CA ILE A 125 -11.15 9.64 5.68
C ILE A 125 -12.66 9.76 5.85
N GLU A 126 -13.38 8.67 5.60
CA GLU A 126 -14.85 8.68 5.66
C GLU A 126 -15.39 8.25 7.03
N GLU A 127 -14.53 7.68 7.88
CA GLU A 127 -14.89 7.10 9.17
C GLU A 127 -14.02 7.64 10.31
N LYS A 128 -14.59 7.71 11.51
CA LYS A 128 -13.86 8.16 12.72
C LYS A 128 -12.74 7.20 13.11
N LYS A 129 -12.96 5.90 12.89
CA LYS A 129 -11.94 4.87 13.05
C LYS A 129 -11.27 4.70 11.68
N PHE A 130 -10.03 5.14 11.57
CA PHE A 130 -9.26 5.11 10.34
C PHE A 130 -7.85 4.61 10.61
N ASP A 131 -7.44 3.55 9.91
CA ASP A 131 -6.09 3.01 10.06
C ASP A 131 -5.18 3.52 8.92
N TYR A 132 -4.04 4.10 9.30
CA TYR A 132 -3.03 4.56 8.35
C TYR A 132 -1.79 3.66 8.47
N TYR A 133 -1.43 2.98 7.39
CA TYR A 133 -0.24 2.13 7.30
C TYR A 133 0.81 2.79 6.41
N LEU A 134 1.98 3.11 6.98
CA LEU A 134 3.15 3.51 6.21
C LEU A 134 4.05 2.29 6.02
N VAL A 135 4.16 1.82 4.77
CA VAL A 135 4.98 0.66 4.42
C VAL A 135 6.18 1.14 3.63
N THR A 136 7.37 0.74 4.07
CA THR A 136 8.62 1.23 3.50
C THR A 136 9.59 0.12 3.15
N ALA A 137 10.43 0.42 2.17
CA ALA A 137 11.60 -0.37 1.80
C ALA A 137 12.78 0.58 1.55
N SER A 138 13.99 0.12 1.87
CA SER A 138 15.24 0.87 1.74
C SER A 138 16.38 -0.01 1.29
#